data_AF-A0A957P953-F1
#
_entry.id   AF-A0A957P953-F1
#
_cell.length_a   1.000
_cell.length_b   1.000
_cell.length_c   1.000
_cell.angle_alpha   90.00
_cell.angle_beta   90.00
_cell.angle_gamma   90.00
#
_symmetry.space_group_name_H-M   'P 1'
#
loop_
_entity.id
_entity.type
_entity.pdbx_description
1 polymer ?
#
loop_
_entity_poly.entity_id
_entity_poly.type
_entity_poly.pdbx_seq_one_letter_code
_entity_poly.pdbx_strand_id
1 'polypeptide(L)'
;MARRRNTTRFGVTGLGEREELAPGIFINTHYRGCTPGFVHTEEGIILVDAPLIPKQAIDWREQIEQQYPGDPLLYIINTDHHRGHALGNQYFMP
;
A
#
# COMPACT_ATOMS: atom_id res chain seq x y z
N MET A 1 -32.61 -4.49 7.48
CA MET A 1 -31.54 -4.64 8.50
C MET A 1 -30.41 -3.70 8.10
N ALA A 2 -30.30 -2.53 8.74
CA ALA A 2 -29.34 -1.50 8.33
C ALA A 2 -27.92 -1.93 8.69
N ARG A 3 -27.06 -2.12 7.68
CA ARG A 3 -25.63 -2.40 7.86
C ARG A 3 -25.02 -1.21 8.59
N ARG A 4 -24.72 -1.38 9.88
CA ARG A 4 -24.09 -0.38 10.74
C ARG A 4 -22.74 -0.04 10.10
N ARG A 5 -22.66 1.06 9.36
CA ARG A 5 -21.39 1.63 8.90
C ARG A 5 -20.64 2.00 10.16
N ASN A 6 -19.60 1.22 10.49
CA ASN A 6 -18.76 1.49 11.63
C ASN A 6 -17.96 2.76 11.28
N THR A 7 -18.48 3.92 11.69
CA THR A 7 -17.85 5.22 11.51
C THR A 7 -16.76 5.41 12.56
N THR A 8 -15.83 4.46 12.67
CA THR A 8 -14.57 4.74 13.33
C THR A 8 -13.76 5.53 12.32
N ARG A 9 -13.84 6.87 12.39
CA ARG A 9 -12.78 7.70 11.80
C ARG A 9 -11.54 7.45 12.66
N PHE A 10 -10.83 6.36 12.39
CA PHE A 10 -9.51 6.16 12.95
C PHE A 10 -8.67 7.35 12.50
N GLY A 11 -8.15 8.09 13.48
CA GLY A 11 -7.17 9.14 13.24
C GLY A 11 -6.08 8.57 12.33
N VAL A 12 -5.81 9.28 11.25
CA VAL A 12 -5.01 8.85 10.09
C VAL A 12 -3.51 8.80 10.44
N THR A 13 -3.15 8.01 11.44
CA THR A 13 -1.77 7.85 11.94
C THR A 13 -1.29 6.40 11.90
N GLY A 14 -2.12 5.42 11.52
CA GLY A 14 -1.91 4.00 11.81
C GLY A 14 -1.28 3.18 10.68
N LEU A 15 -0.39 2.27 11.07
CA LEU A 15 0.25 1.26 10.21
C LEU A 15 -0.63 0.00 10.08
N GLY A 16 -1.92 0.17 9.76
CA GLY A 16 -2.85 -0.96 9.75
C GLY A 16 -2.45 -2.06 8.77
N GLU A 17 -3.09 -3.22 8.90
CA GLU A 17 -2.84 -4.37 8.02
C GLU A 17 -3.42 -4.16 6.61
N ARG A 18 -2.76 -4.73 5.61
CA ARG A 18 -3.27 -4.82 4.24
C ARG A 18 -4.59 -5.58 4.18
N GLU A 19 -5.44 -5.16 3.25
CA GLU A 19 -6.67 -5.85 2.87
C GLU A 19 -6.51 -6.42 1.46
N GLU A 20 -6.89 -7.69 1.26
CA GLU A 20 -6.99 -8.30 -0.07
C GLU A 20 -8.37 -8.00 -0.67
N LEU A 21 -8.42 -7.22 -1.74
CA LEU A 21 -9.67 -6.85 -2.43
C LEU A 21 -10.16 -7.94 -3.38
N ALA A 22 -9.22 -8.66 -3.99
CA ALA A 22 -9.40 -9.74 -4.92
C ALA A 22 -8.12 -10.60 -4.90
N PRO A 23 -8.14 -11.86 -5.36
CA PRO A 23 -6.97 -12.73 -5.34
C PRO A 23 -5.73 -12.05 -5.91
N GLY A 24 -4.70 -11.86 -5.08
CA GLY A 24 -3.44 -11.22 -5.48
C GLY A 24 -3.45 -9.69 -5.56
N ILE A 25 -4.54 -9.01 -5.14
CA ILE A 25 -4.69 -7.54 -5.19
C ILE A 25 -4.92 -7.01 -3.79
N PHE A 26 -4.00 -6.19 -3.30
CA PHE A 26 -3.98 -5.71 -1.91
C PHE A 26 -3.97 -4.19 -1.83
N ILE A 27 -4.56 -3.64 -0.76
CA ILE A 27 -4.52 -2.21 -0.43
C ILE A 27 -4.24 -1.97 1.06
N ASN A 28 -3.84 -0.74 1.40
CA ASN A 28 -3.83 -0.28 2.80
C ASN A 28 -4.55 1.06 2.98
N THR A 29 -5.71 1.04 3.64
CA THR A 29 -6.53 2.25 3.84
C THR A 29 -6.19 3.03 5.11
N HIS A 30 -5.24 2.56 5.92
CA HIS A 30 -4.91 3.13 7.22
C HIS A 30 -3.84 4.24 7.16
N TYR A 31 -3.05 4.25 6.09
CA TYR A 31 -2.01 5.24 5.87
C TYR A 31 -2.56 6.65 5.62
N ARG A 32 -1.68 7.63 5.82
CA ARG A 32 -2.02 9.04 5.68
C ARG A 32 -1.55 9.56 4.34
N GLY A 33 -2.49 10.12 3.58
CA GLY A 33 -2.18 10.87 2.36
C GLY A 33 -2.28 10.06 1.08
N CYS A 34 -2.30 8.73 1.16
CA CYS A 34 -2.68 7.84 0.06
C CYS A 34 -3.20 6.50 0.61
N THR A 35 -3.91 5.77 -0.25
CA THR A 35 -4.18 4.34 -0.08
C THR A 35 -3.34 3.63 -1.12
N PRO A 36 -2.15 3.12 -0.78
CA PRO A 36 -1.36 2.38 -1.74
C PRO A 36 -1.98 1.01 -1.99
N GLY A 37 -1.64 0.43 -3.13
CA GLY A 37 -1.96 -0.93 -3.47
C GLY A 37 -0.76 -1.68 -4.04
N PHE A 38 -0.87 -3.00 -4.09
CA PHE A 38 0.02 -3.80 -4.91
C PHE A 38 -0.72 -4.98 -5.53
N VAL A 39 -0.21 -5.43 -6.68
CA VAL A 39 -0.71 -6.57 -7.44
C VAL A 39 0.42 -7.58 -7.55
N HIS A 40 0.14 -8.82 -7.16
CA HIS A 40 1.04 -9.95 -7.34
C HIS A 40 0.80 -10.60 -8.72
N THR A 41 1.89 -10.90 -9.40
CA THR A 41 1.92 -11.57 -10.71
C THR A 41 2.94 -12.71 -10.68
N GLU A 42 2.95 -13.59 -11.68
CA GLU A 42 3.94 -14.68 -11.76
C GLU A 42 5.39 -14.18 -11.89
N GLU A 43 5.59 -12.94 -12.36
CA GLU A 43 6.92 -12.34 -12.52
C GLU A 43 7.37 -11.53 -11.30
N GLY A 44 6.45 -11.17 -10.40
CA GLY A 44 6.71 -10.32 -9.23
C GLY A 44 5.60 -9.32 -8.92
N ILE A 45 5.95 -8.28 -8.16
CA ILE A 45 5.01 -7.31 -7.57
C ILE A 45 4.97 -6.01 -8.38
N ILE A 46 3.76 -5.53 -8.66
CA ILE A 46 3.49 -4.19 -9.21
C ILE A 46 2.85 -3.34 -8.11
N LEU A 47 3.46 -2.21 -7.77
CA LEU A 47 2.91 -1.27 -6.79
C LEU A 47 2.06 -0.19 -7.49
N VAL A 48 1.00 0.22 -6.79
CA VAL A 48 0.17 1.38 -7.14
C VAL A 48 0.30 2.39 -6.01
N ASP A 49 0.94 3.52 -6.32
CA ASP A 49 1.36 4.57 -5.39
C ASP A 49 2.31 4.12 -4.26
N ALA A 50 3.06 5.08 -3.71
CA ALA A 50 3.95 4.89 -2.58
C ALA A 50 3.69 5.93 -1.49
N PRO A 51 3.54 5.54 -0.21
CA PRO A 51 3.29 6.47 0.88
C PRO A 51 4.41 7.51 1.04
N LEU A 52 4.03 8.80 1.12
CA LEU A 52 4.96 9.90 1.41
C LEU A 52 5.71 9.72 2.74
N ILE A 53 5.01 9.23 3.78
CA ILE A 53 5.55 9.18 5.13
C ILE A 53 6.51 7.98 5.22
N PRO A 54 7.80 8.18 5.55
CA PRO A 54 8.81 7.11 5.53
C PRO A 54 8.41 5.86 6.33
N LYS A 55 7.85 6.07 7.52
CA LYS A 55 7.39 4.97 8.39
C LYS A 55 6.30 4.12 7.72
N GLN A 56 5.41 4.73 6.93
CA GLN A 56 4.35 4.04 6.20
C GLN A 56 4.89 3.34 4.95
N ALA A 57 5.85 3.94 4.24
CA ALA A 57 6.49 3.31 3.09
C ALA A 57 7.29 2.05 3.50
N ILE A 58 8.04 2.14 4.60
CA ILE A 58 8.80 1.00 5.15
C ILE A 58 7.85 -0.11 5.59
N ASP A 59 6.83 0.23 6.37
CA ASP A 59 5.79 -0.72 6.80
C ASP A 59 5.10 -1.38 5.60
N TRP A 60 4.82 -0.62 4.53
CA TRP A 60 4.22 -1.15 3.32
C TRP A 60 5.14 -2.16 2.62
N ARG A 61 6.44 -1.84 2.51
CA ARG A 61 7.44 -2.75 1.96
C ARG A 61 7.56 -4.02 2.80
N GLU A 62 7.53 -3.91 4.12
CA GLU A 62 7.55 -5.08 5.03
C GLU A 62 6.31 -5.95 4.85
N GLN A 63 5.12 -5.36 4.69
CA GLN A 63 3.89 -6.11 4.45
C GLN A 63 3.89 -6.83 3.09
N ILE A 64 4.48 -6.22 2.05
CA ILE A 64 4.68 -6.86 0.74
C ILE A 64 5.61 -8.08 0.89
N GLU A 65 6.78 -7.89 1.51
CA GLU A 65 7.76 -8.96 1.73
C GLU A 65 7.19 -10.10 2.59
N GLN A 66 6.37 -9.80 3.60
CA GLN A 66 5.72 -10.82 4.41
C GLN A 66 4.68 -11.63 3.62
N GLN A 67 3.99 -11.01 2.67
CA GLN A 67 2.99 -11.68 1.85
C GLN A 67 3.62 -12.52 0.75
N TYR A 68 4.65 -11.98 0.09
CA TYR A 68 5.35 -12.60 -1.04
C TYR A 68 6.88 -12.51 -0.83
N PRO A 69 7.44 -13.36 0.07
CA PRO A 69 8.84 -13.28 0.42
C PRO A 69 9.76 -13.57 -0.76
N GLY A 70 10.70 -12.67 -1.03
CA GLY A 70 11.68 -12.80 -2.10
C GLY A 70 11.19 -12.47 -3.51
N ASP A 71 9.92 -12.10 -3.68
CA ASP A 71 9.40 -11.68 -4.99
C ASP A 71 9.94 -10.30 -5.38
N PRO A 72 10.37 -10.10 -6.65
CA PRO A 72 10.93 -8.83 -7.07
C PRO A 72 9.85 -7.75 -7.22
N LEU A 73 10.17 -6.53 -6.83
CA LEU A 73 9.37 -5.35 -7.16
C LEU A 73 9.68 -4.95 -8.61
N LEU A 74 8.68 -5.05 -9.50
CA LEU A 74 8.85 -4.82 -10.93
C LEU A 74 8.63 -3.35 -11.32
N TYR A 75 7.52 -2.79 -10.87
CA TYR A 75 7.08 -1.46 -11.25
C TYR A 75 6.40 -0.71 -10.10
N ILE A 76 6.51 0.62 -10.12
CA ILE A 76 5.63 1.53 -9.37
C ILE A 76 4.84 2.35 -10.38
N ILE A 77 3.52 2.30 -10.26
CA ILE A 77 2.59 3.13 -11.02
C ILE A 77 2.05 4.20 -10.07
N ASN A 78 2.42 5.46 -10.30
CA ASN A 78 1.81 6.59 -9.57
C ASN A 78 0.56 7.03 -10.31
N THR A 79 -0.58 7.10 -9.61
CA THR A 79 -1.85 7.49 -10.22
C THR A 79 -1.93 8.97 -10.52
N ASP A 80 -1.16 9.79 -9.80
CA ASP A 80 -1.07 11.23 -10.01
C ASP A 80 0.24 11.82 -9.43
N HIS A 81 0.42 13.14 -9.59
CA HIS A 81 1.63 13.88 -9.20
C HIS A 81 1.59 14.42 -7.75
N HIS A 82 0.50 14.21 -7.02
CA HIS A 82 0.36 14.70 -5.65
C HIS A 82 1.36 14.00 -4.74
N ARG A 83 1.98 14.80 -3.87
CA ARG A 83 3.07 14.35 -2.97
C ARG A 83 2.76 13.10 -2.16
N GLY A 84 1.48 12.88 -1.83
CA GLY A 84 1.02 11.72 -1.06
C GLY A 84 1.23 10.38 -1.77
N HIS A 85 1.28 10.39 -3.11
CA HIS A 85 1.30 9.19 -3.95
C HIS A 85 2.70 8.86 -4.51
N ALA A 86 3.58 9.85 -4.67
CA ALA A 86 4.81 9.66 -5.45
C ALA A 86 6.14 9.83 -4.67
N LEU A 87 6.17 10.58 -3.56
CA LEU A 87 7.45 10.88 -2.89
C LEU A 87 8.00 9.71 -2.05
N GLY A 88 7.19 8.68 -1.83
CA GLY A 88 7.59 7.43 -1.17
C GLY A 88 8.43 6.49 -2.05
N ASN A 89 8.50 6.73 -3.37
CA ASN A 89 9.10 5.77 -4.32
C ASN A 89 10.55 5.37 -3.97
N GLN A 90 11.30 6.29 -3.36
CA GLN A 90 12.68 6.05 -2.94
C GLN A 90 12.85 4.85 -1.97
N TYR A 91 11.79 4.48 -1.22
CA TYR A 91 11.83 3.36 -0.29
C TYR A 91 11.66 2.00 -0.97
N PHE A 92 11.37 1.98 -2.28
CA PHE A 92 11.11 0.78 -3.08
C PHE A 92 12.10 0.63 -4.24
N MET A 93 13.11 1.50 -4.30
CA MET A 93 14.23 1.33 -5.23
C MET A 93 15.11 0.14 -4.78
N PRO A 94 15.82 -0.52 -5.71
CA PRO A 94 16.80 -1.56 -5.42
C PRO A 94 17.91 -1.12 -4.45
#